data_AF-A0A3B9A7X7-F1
#
_entry.id   AF-A0A3B9A7X7-F1
#
_cell.length_a   1.000
_cell.length_b   1.000
_cell.length_c   1.000
_cell.angle_alpha   90.00
_cell.angle_beta   90.00
_cell.angle_gamma   90.00
#
_symmetry.space_group_name_H-M   'P 1'
#
loop_
_entity.id
_entity.type
_entity.pdbx_description
1 polymer ?
#
loop_
_entity_poly.entity_id
_entity_poly.type
_entity_poly.pdbx_seq_one_letter_code
_entity_poly.pdbx_strand_id
1 'polypeptide(L)'
;MSLKRNVKIASFAIGVVASSIAFAEPAVIIVGDTCGMLDGDGAFISTTDTKTVNTNSSNGRAMFKCHASDVPNSTGSAVHYDFESTELTCGILLTDGFVSTDDWKQVVDTEGNAVLTCKYKED
;
A
#
# COMPACT_ATOMS: atom_id res chain seq x y z
N MET A 1 -69.55 -1.32 37.18
CA MET A 1 -68.97 -0.20 36.40
C MET A 1 -67.60 -0.65 35.93
N SER A 2 -67.47 -0.99 34.64
CA SER A 2 -66.36 -1.77 34.06
C SER A 2 -65.31 -0.83 33.46
N LEU A 3 -64.05 -0.88 33.92
CA LEU A 3 -62.94 -0.15 33.31
C LEU A 3 -62.25 -1.02 32.25
N LYS A 4 -62.39 -0.65 30.98
CA LYS A 4 -61.64 -1.24 29.85
C LYS A 4 -60.23 -0.65 29.81
N ARG A 5 -59.20 -1.48 30.01
CA ARG A 5 -57.79 -1.11 29.79
C ARG A 5 -57.46 -1.30 28.29
N ASN A 6 -57.15 -0.19 27.62
CA ASN A 6 -56.65 -0.19 26.25
C ASN A 6 -55.14 -0.48 26.26
N VAL A 7 -54.74 -1.67 25.81
CA VAL A 7 -53.32 -2.03 25.61
C VAL A 7 -52.95 -1.69 24.17
N LYS A 8 -52.08 -0.69 23.97
CA LYS A 8 -51.47 -0.40 22.67
C LYS A 8 -50.20 -1.23 22.55
N ILE A 9 -50.21 -2.22 21.66
CA ILE A 9 -49.04 -3.05 21.34
C ILE A 9 -48.13 -2.24 20.41
N ALA A 10 -46.94 -1.89 20.86
CA ALA A 10 -45.91 -1.26 20.03
C ALA A 10 -45.06 -2.36 19.36
N SER A 11 -45.18 -2.49 18.04
CA SER A 11 -44.34 -3.41 17.26
C SER A 11 -42.92 -2.85 17.14
N PHE A 12 -41.95 -3.51 17.80
CA PHE A 12 -40.53 -3.29 17.56
C PHE A 12 -40.10 -4.13 16.35
N ALA A 13 -39.84 -3.49 15.22
CA ALA A 13 -39.22 -4.14 14.07
C ALA A 13 -37.72 -4.28 14.34
N ILE A 14 -37.25 -5.53 14.54
CA ILE A 14 -35.83 -5.85 14.66
C ILE A 14 -35.26 -5.91 13.24
N GLY A 15 -34.55 -4.86 12.84
CA GLY A 15 -33.82 -4.83 11.57
C GLY A 15 -32.55 -5.67 11.66
N VAL A 16 -32.50 -6.77 10.91
CA VAL A 16 -31.28 -7.57 10.74
C VAL A 16 -30.34 -6.80 9.82
N VAL A 17 -29.27 -6.23 10.39
CA VAL A 17 -28.20 -5.62 9.59
C VAL A 17 -27.32 -6.74 9.06
N ALA A 18 -27.53 -7.13 7.80
CA ALA A 18 -26.65 -8.09 7.14
C ALA A 18 -25.27 -7.47 6.95
N SER A 19 -24.28 -7.92 7.71
CA SER A 19 -22.88 -7.53 7.53
C SER A 19 -22.33 -8.28 6.32
N SER A 20 -22.01 -7.56 5.25
CA SER A 20 -21.27 -8.12 4.12
C SER A 20 -19.90 -8.60 4.61
N ILE A 21 -19.66 -9.90 4.58
CA ILE A 21 -18.33 -10.46 4.85
C ILE A 21 -17.49 -10.19 3.60
N ALA A 22 -16.57 -9.24 3.67
CA ALA A 22 -15.61 -9.00 2.60
C ALA A 22 -14.51 -10.06 2.67
N PHE A 23 -14.41 -10.89 1.63
CA PHE A 23 -13.29 -11.82 1.46
C PHE A 23 -12.18 -11.08 0.70
N ALA A 24 -11.02 -10.90 1.33
CA ALA A 24 -9.84 -10.39 0.64
C ALA A 24 -9.28 -11.47 -0.28
N GLU A 25 -8.99 -11.12 -1.53
CA GLU A 25 -8.28 -12.00 -2.47
C GLU A 25 -6.87 -12.31 -1.95
N PRO A 26 -6.32 -13.51 -2.22
CA PRO A 26 -5.02 -13.91 -1.73
C PRO A 26 -3.94 -12.96 -2.23
N ALA A 27 -3.21 -12.34 -1.30
CA ALA A 27 -2.04 -11.53 -1.61
C ALA A 27 -0.77 -12.38 -1.44
N VAL A 28 0.09 -12.40 -2.46
CA VAL A 28 1.42 -13.02 -2.33
C VAL A 28 2.37 -11.98 -1.76
N ILE A 29 2.97 -12.31 -0.61
CA ILE A 29 4.03 -11.51 -0.01
C ILE A 29 5.38 -12.15 -0.38
N ILE A 30 6.14 -11.46 -1.22
CA ILE A 30 7.54 -11.83 -1.49
C ILE A 30 8.41 -10.99 -0.56
N VAL A 31 9.25 -11.67 0.23
CA VAL A 31 10.18 -11.07 1.19
C VAL A 31 11.59 -11.55 0.81
N GLY A 32 12.52 -10.61 0.62
CA GLY A 32 13.95 -10.95 0.46
C GLY A 32 14.63 -10.46 -0.82
N ASP A 33 13.95 -9.73 -1.70
CA ASP A 33 14.60 -9.13 -2.87
C ASP A 33 15.34 -7.85 -2.50
N THR A 34 16.53 -7.66 -3.07
CA THR A 34 17.28 -6.41 -2.95
C THR A 34 16.52 -5.30 -3.66
N CYS A 35 16.20 -4.23 -2.95
CA CYS A 35 15.54 -3.05 -3.50
C CYS A 35 16.50 -1.88 -3.61
N GLY A 36 16.51 -1.22 -4.77
CA GLY A 36 17.23 0.02 -4.98
C GLY A 36 16.32 1.23 -4.80
N MET A 37 16.75 2.21 -4.02
CA MET A 37 15.96 3.40 -3.69
C MET A 37 16.88 4.61 -3.46
N LEU A 38 16.34 5.82 -3.41
CA LEU A 38 17.13 7.02 -3.10
C LEU A 38 17.18 7.28 -1.59
N ASP A 39 18.24 7.87 -1.07
CA ASP A 39 18.21 8.52 0.24
C ASP A 39 17.65 9.95 0.12
N GLY A 40 17.55 10.69 1.23
CA GLY A 40 17.06 12.06 1.23
C GLY A 40 18.03 13.08 0.60
N ASP A 41 19.26 12.66 0.30
CA ASP A 41 20.27 13.47 -0.38
C ASP A 41 20.33 13.16 -1.90
N GLY A 42 19.50 12.23 -2.38
CA GLY A 42 19.40 11.81 -3.77
C GLY A 42 20.46 10.78 -4.20
N ALA A 43 21.18 10.16 -3.26
CA ALA A 43 22.09 9.07 -3.56
C ALA A 43 21.34 7.73 -3.62
N PHE A 44 21.78 6.84 -4.49
CA PHE A 44 21.18 5.51 -4.60
C PHE A 44 21.70 4.59 -3.49
N ILE A 45 20.78 3.95 -2.79
CA ILE A 45 21.02 3.00 -1.72
C ILE A 45 20.30 1.68 -2.02
N SER A 46 20.68 0.65 -1.28
CA SER A 46 20.09 -0.68 -1.40
C SER A 46 19.63 -1.21 -0.05
N THR A 47 18.42 -1.78 -0.01
CA THR A 47 17.81 -2.40 1.18
C THR A 47 17.37 -3.83 0.86
N THR A 48 17.32 -4.68 1.88
CA THR A 48 16.74 -6.03 1.81
C THR A 48 15.41 -6.13 2.55
N ASP A 49 14.97 -5.06 3.23
CA ASP A 49 13.64 -4.99 3.86
C ASP A 49 12.58 -4.62 2.81
N THR A 50 12.19 -5.65 2.07
CA THR A 50 11.32 -5.54 0.91
C THR A 50 10.04 -6.32 1.14
N LYS A 51 8.90 -5.68 0.84
CA LYS A 51 7.57 -6.28 0.93
C LYS A 51 6.85 -6.08 -0.38
N THR A 52 6.82 -7.12 -1.20
CA THR A 52 5.96 -7.16 -2.38
C THR A 52 4.55 -7.53 -1.94
N VAL A 53 3.54 -6.79 -2.40
CA VAL A 53 2.13 -7.17 -2.24
C VAL A 53 1.54 -7.30 -3.63
N ASN A 54 1.49 -8.51 -4.16
CA ASN A 54 0.70 -8.76 -5.36
C ASN A 54 -0.76 -8.99 -4.94
N THR A 55 -1.64 -8.03 -5.23
CA THR A 55 -3.08 -8.24 -5.12
C THR A 55 -3.60 -8.77 -6.44
N ASN A 56 -4.13 -9.99 -6.45
CA ASN A 56 -4.96 -10.55 -7.53
C ASN A 56 -6.32 -9.82 -7.60
N SER A 57 -6.32 -8.48 -7.58
CA SER A 57 -7.54 -7.70 -7.73
C SER A 57 -8.07 -7.86 -9.15
N SER A 58 -9.39 -7.82 -9.32
CA SER A 58 -10.06 -7.79 -10.64
C SER A 58 -9.55 -6.70 -11.61
N ASN A 59 -8.69 -5.80 -11.14
CA ASN A 59 -8.11 -4.69 -11.89
C ASN A 59 -6.65 -4.93 -12.29
N GLY A 60 -6.06 -6.10 -11.99
CA GLY A 60 -4.70 -6.48 -12.39
C GLY A 60 -3.63 -5.48 -11.92
N ARG A 61 -3.57 -5.14 -10.64
CA ARG A 61 -2.57 -4.20 -10.11
C ARG A 61 -1.70 -4.86 -9.07
N ALA A 62 -0.42 -5.01 -9.37
CA ALA A 62 0.59 -5.44 -8.41
C ALA A 62 1.25 -4.21 -7.76
N MET A 63 1.55 -4.30 -6.47
CA MET A 63 2.21 -3.23 -5.73
C MET A 63 3.48 -3.76 -5.07
N PHE A 64 4.58 -3.09 -5.33
CA PHE A 64 5.87 -3.37 -4.71
C PHE A 64 6.21 -2.28 -3.72
N LYS A 65 6.64 -2.65 -2.50
CA LYS A 65 7.06 -1.69 -1.48
C LYS A 65 8.42 -2.05 -0.90
N CYS A 66 9.27 -1.05 -0.74
CA CYS A 66 10.54 -1.17 -0.06
C CYS A 66 10.62 -0.21 1.11
N HIS A 67 11.34 -0.64 2.13
CA HIS A 67 11.58 0.13 3.33
C HIS A 67 13.08 0.20 3.61
N ALA A 68 13.53 1.37 4.02
CA ALA A 68 14.84 1.56 4.62
C ALA A 68 14.71 2.51 5.81
N SER A 69 15.48 2.28 6.86
CA SER A 69 15.63 3.18 7.99
C SER A 69 17.06 3.73 8.03
N ASP A 70 17.25 4.80 8.78
CA ASP A 70 18.56 5.40 9.04
C ASP A 70 19.29 5.85 7.76
N VAL A 71 18.55 6.26 6.73
CA VAL A 71 19.14 6.78 5.48
C VAL A 71 19.51 8.27 5.62
N PRO A 72 20.58 8.74 4.96
CA PRO A 72 20.94 10.16 4.98
C PRO A 72 19.81 11.08 4.48
N ASN A 73 19.61 12.21 5.16
CA ASN A 73 18.73 13.30 4.70
C ASN A 73 19.21 14.63 5.29
N SER A 74 19.98 15.40 4.52
CA SER A 74 20.54 16.69 4.92
C SER A 74 19.59 17.89 4.66
N THR A 75 18.44 17.65 4.02
CA THR A 75 17.53 18.74 3.59
C THR A 75 16.79 19.41 4.75
N GLY A 76 16.71 18.74 5.91
CA GLY A 76 15.92 19.21 7.06
C GLY A 76 14.41 19.15 6.82
N SER A 77 13.95 18.44 5.78
CA SER A 77 12.54 18.25 5.43
C SER A 77 12.31 16.86 4.85
N ALA A 78 11.04 16.44 4.74
CA ALA A 78 10.72 15.24 4.00
C ALA A 78 10.99 15.46 2.50
N VAL A 79 11.59 14.47 1.85
CA VAL A 79 11.91 14.50 0.43
C VAL A 79 11.02 13.51 -0.30
N HIS A 80 10.52 13.93 -1.46
CA HIS A 80 9.64 13.15 -2.30
C HIS A 80 10.31 12.92 -3.64
N TYR A 81 10.36 11.66 -4.07
CA TYR A 81 10.83 11.28 -5.39
C TYR A 81 9.72 10.54 -6.14
N ASP A 82 9.72 10.74 -7.44
CA ASP A 82 8.87 10.09 -8.42
C ASP A 82 9.54 10.17 -9.80
N PHE A 83 8.86 9.64 -10.82
CA PHE A 83 9.36 9.71 -12.19
C PHE A 83 9.56 11.15 -12.67
N GLU A 84 8.66 12.08 -12.34
CA GLU A 84 8.73 13.48 -12.78
C GLU A 84 9.96 14.22 -12.22
N SER A 85 10.36 13.90 -10.98
CA SER A 85 11.50 14.52 -10.32
C SER A 85 12.85 13.89 -10.64
N THR A 86 12.89 12.63 -11.12
CA THR A 86 14.15 11.86 -11.25
C THR A 86 14.40 11.23 -12.62
N GLU A 87 13.36 11.08 -13.45
CA GLU A 87 13.37 10.30 -14.70
C GLU A 87 13.79 8.82 -14.52
N LEU A 88 13.76 8.31 -13.28
CA LEU A 88 14.05 6.91 -12.98
C LEU A 88 12.79 6.06 -13.03
N THR A 89 12.92 4.82 -13.48
CA THR A 89 11.84 3.83 -13.47
C THR A 89 11.96 2.91 -12.24
N CYS A 90 10.83 2.45 -11.71
CA CYS A 90 10.86 1.43 -10.67
C CYS A 90 10.74 0.03 -11.26
N GLY A 91 11.78 -0.77 -11.06
CA GLY A 91 11.90 -2.13 -11.60
C GLY A 91 11.87 -3.21 -10.53
N ILE A 92 11.23 -4.34 -10.85
CA ILE A 92 11.34 -5.58 -10.09
C ILE A 92 11.79 -6.70 -11.03
N LEU A 93 12.74 -7.53 -10.56
CA LEU A 93 13.14 -8.74 -11.25
C LEU A 93 12.27 -9.90 -10.75
N LEU A 94 11.41 -10.40 -11.62
CA LEU A 94 10.58 -11.58 -11.39
C LEU A 94 11.23 -12.81 -12.04
N THR A 95 10.71 -13.99 -11.71
CA THR A 95 11.19 -15.27 -12.26
C THR A 95 11.07 -15.34 -13.79
N ASP A 96 10.09 -14.64 -14.36
CA ASP A 96 9.74 -14.61 -15.78
C ASP A 96 10.31 -13.42 -16.55
N GLY A 97 10.91 -12.44 -15.86
CA GLY A 97 11.55 -11.29 -16.49
C GLY A 97 11.66 -10.07 -15.59
N PHE A 98 12.15 -8.98 -16.17
CA PHE A 98 12.18 -7.67 -15.51
C PHE A 98 10.93 -6.87 -15.87
N VAL A 99 10.22 -6.36 -14.86
CA VAL A 99 9.04 -5.51 -15.04
C VAL A 99 9.33 -4.14 -14.46
N SER A 100 9.01 -3.08 -15.20
CA SER A 100 9.22 -1.69 -14.79
C SER A 100 7.93 -0.86 -14.84
N THR A 101 7.87 0.20 -14.03
CA THR A 101 6.78 1.17 -14.01
C THR A 101 7.29 2.59 -13.74
N ASP A 102 6.60 3.57 -14.33
CA ASP A 102 6.78 5.00 -14.06
C ASP A 102 5.79 5.49 -12.98
N ASP A 103 4.77 4.69 -12.62
CA ASP A 103 3.84 4.96 -11.52
C ASP A 103 4.46 4.47 -10.21
N TRP A 104 5.41 5.25 -9.69
CA TRP A 104 6.02 5.04 -8.40
C TRP A 104 6.16 6.34 -7.61
N LYS A 105 6.26 6.19 -6.29
CA LYS A 105 6.56 7.28 -5.36
C LYS A 105 7.48 6.79 -4.27
N GLN A 106 8.40 7.64 -3.87
CA GLN A 106 9.23 7.46 -2.70
C GLN A 106 9.12 8.66 -1.77
N VAL A 107 9.11 8.39 -0.48
CA VAL A 107 9.19 9.42 0.55
C VAL A 107 10.33 9.07 1.48
N VAL A 108 11.19 10.04 1.76
CA VAL A 108 12.20 9.99 2.83
C VAL A 108 11.82 11.03 3.87
N ASP A 109 11.51 10.62 5.09
CA ASP A 109 11.17 11.57 6.14
C ASP A 109 12.42 12.25 6.75
N THR A 110 12.20 13.17 7.69
CA THR A 110 13.28 13.92 8.35
C THR A 110 14.16 13.05 9.26
N GLU A 111 13.73 11.85 9.62
CA GLU A 111 14.44 10.90 10.49
C GLU A 111 15.22 9.85 9.68
N GLY A 112 15.12 9.88 8.34
CA GLY A 112 15.78 8.91 7.48
C GLY A 112 14.98 7.62 7.31
N ASN A 113 13.66 7.63 7.53
CA ASN A 113 12.80 6.52 7.11
C ASN A 113 12.39 6.74 5.65
N ALA A 114 12.75 5.79 4.80
CA ALA A 114 12.44 5.81 3.39
C ALA A 114 11.43 4.72 3.03
N VAL A 115 10.42 5.09 2.24
CA VAL A 115 9.41 4.17 1.71
C VAL A 115 9.27 4.38 0.21
N LEU A 116 9.61 3.35 -0.56
CA LEU A 116 9.35 3.28 -2.00
C LEU A 116 8.08 2.48 -2.24
N THR A 117 7.18 2.98 -3.09
CA THR A 117 5.99 2.27 -3.56
C THR A 117 5.91 2.33 -5.06
N CYS A 118 5.88 1.17 -5.71
CA CYS A 118 5.77 1.02 -7.16
C CYS A 118 4.50 0.28 -7.52
N LYS A 119 3.82 0.74 -8.57
CA LYS A 119 2.55 0.17 -9.02
C LYS A 119 2.69 -0.34 -10.44
N TYR A 120 2.48 -1.63 -10.61
CA TYR A 120 2.49 -2.29 -11.91
C TYR A 120 1.05 -2.54 -12.36
N LYS A 121 0.83 -2.48 -13.66
CA LYS A 121 -0.36 -3.03 -14.30
C LYS A 121 0.00 -4.44 -14.76
N GLU A 122 -0.81 -5.42 -14.41
CA GLU A 122 -0.81 -6.73 -15.06
C GLU A 122 -1.50 -6.52 -16.42
N ASP A 123 -0.80 -6.87 -17.50
CA ASP A 123 -1.33 -6.86 -18.87
C ASP A 123 -2.25 -8.06 -19.14
#